data_AF-A0A965FLD3-F1
#
_entry.id   AF-A0A965FLD3-F1
#
_cell.length_a   1.000
_cell.length_b   1.000
_cell.length_c   1.000
_cell.angle_alpha   90.00
_cell.angle_beta   90.00
_cell.angle_gamma   90.00
#
_symmetry.space_group_name_H-M   'P 1'
#
loop_
_entity.id
_entity.type
_entity.pdbx_description
1 polymer ?
#
loop_
_entity_poly.entity_id
_entity_poly.type
_entity_poly.pdbx_seq_one_letter_code
_entity_poly.pdbx_strand_id
1 'polypeptide(L)'
;MNQPSDTRFRVQKSLATVHGEEIAALCMELMPQIDTTLLVTRPDLDGAVVLLRRDMDHGFAAIRAEMNNEFAAVRADMDRELNDIRNEMRTGFAAIRAEMDHGFAAVRAEMQVGFAEQGRLFAETVARSTNQSLRWSIVTMVSMQAVLVAAVRLL
;
A
#
# COMPACT_ATOMS: atom_id res chain seq x y z
N MET A 1 27.60 -54.67 23.14
CA MET A 1 27.27 -53.99 24.41
C MET A 1 27.78 -54.91 25.51
N ASN A 2 28.98 -54.66 26.05
CA ASN A 2 29.57 -55.57 27.04
C ASN A 2 28.90 -55.31 28.38
N GLN A 3 28.21 -56.31 28.90
CA GLN A 3 27.54 -56.21 30.19
C GLN A 3 28.59 -56.00 31.29
N PRO A 4 28.28 -55.24 32.36
CA PRO A 4 29.20 -54.99 33.47
C PRO A 4 29.71 -56.28 34.14
N SER A 5 28.91 -57.35 34.09
CA SER A 5 29.29 -58.71 34.49
C SER A 5 30.48 -59.26 33.69
N ASP A 6 30.49 -59.01 32.38
CA ASP A 6 31.51 -59.52 31.45
C ASP A 6 32.85 -58.78 31.63
N THR A 7 32.81 -57.48 31.91
CA THR A 7 34.02 -56.69 32.15
C THR A 7 34.67 -57.05 33.49
N ARG A 8 33.87 -57.18 34.57
CA ARG A 8 34.38 -57.62 35.89
C ARG A 8 34.95 -59.04 35.82
N PHE A 9 34.26 -59.94 35.13
CA PHE A 9 34.73 -61.31 34.94
C PHE A 9 36.07 -61.37 34.19
N ARG A 10 36.24 -60.55 33.15
CA ARG A 10 37.51 -60.45 32.42
C ARG A 10 38.64 -59.88 33.26
N VAL A 11 38.37 -58.85 34.05
CA VAL A 11 39.34 -58.24 34.99
C VAL A 11 39.74 -59.26 36.06
N GLN A 12 38.79 -59.97 36.65
CA GLN A 12 39.05 -61.03 37.63
C GLN A 12 39.90 -62.16 37.03
N LYS A 13 39.55 -62.64 35.84
CA LYS A 13 40.31 -63.69 35.15
C LYS A 13 41.76 -63.26 34.86
N SER A 14 41.96 -62.01 34.42
CA SER A 14 43.28 -61.46 34.17
C SER A 14 44.10 -61.27 35.45
N LEU A 15 43.48 -60.80 36.54
CA LEU A 15 44.15 -60.64 37.83
C LEU A 15 44.54 -62.00 38.43
N ALA A 16 43.67 -63.00 38.33
CA ALA A 16 43.93 -64.34 38.83
C ALA A 16 45.10 -65.01 38.09
N THR A 17 45.23 -64.77 36.78
CA THR A 17 46.36 -65.30 36.00
C THR A 17 47.72 -64.69 36.34
N VAL A 18 47.76 -63.45 36.85
CA VAL A 18 49.02 -62.72 37.10
C VAL A 18 49.39 -62.72 38.58
N HIS A 19 48.41 -62.65 39.48
CA HIS A 19 48.62 -62.44 40.91
C HIS A 19 48.02 -63.55 41.80
N GLY A 20 47.42 -64.59 41.22
CA GLY A 20 46.76 -65.67 41.96
C GLY A 20 45.34 -65.32 42.39
N GLU A 21 44.56 -66.34 42.76
CA GLU A 21 43.13 -66.20 43.03
C GLU A 21 42.80 -65.32 44.24
N GLU A 22 43.60 -65.37 45.32
CA GLU A 22 43.36 -64.58 46.53
C GLU A 22 43.48 -63.08 46.28
N ILE A 23 44.54 -62.65 45.59
CA ILE A 23 44.76 -61.23 45.29
C ILE A 23 43.71 -60.74 44.29
N ALA A 24 43.34 -61.56 43.30
CA ALA A 24 42.28 -61.24 42.37
C ALA A 24 40.92 -61.06 43.07
N ALA A 25 40.59 -61.91 44.04
CA ALA A 25 39.36 -61.80 44.81
C ALA A 25 39.33 -60.52 45.64
N LEU A 26 40.43 -60.22 46.36
CA LEU A 26 40.54 -59.01 47.20
C LEU A 26 40.47 -57.73 46.36
N CYS A 27 41.13 -57.70 45.19
CA CYS A 27 41.05 -56.58 44.25
C CYS A 27 39.63 -56.39 43.70
N MET A 28 38.90 -57.48 43.40
CA MET A 28 37.52 -57.39 42.92
C MET A 28 36.55 -56.93 44.00
N GLU A 29 36.83 -57.25 45.27
CA GLU A 29 36.07 -56.81 46.44
C GLU A 29 36.27 -55.31 46.73
N LEU A 30 37.50 -54.81 46.60
CA LEU A 30 37.82 -53.38 46.76
C LEU A 30 37.38 -52.50 45.58
N MET A 31 37.06 -53.08 44.43
CA MET A 31 36.60 -52.30 43.28
C MET A 31 35.19 -51.73 43.51
N PRO A 32 34.97 -50.42 43.37
CA PRO A 32 33.65 -49.82 43.53
C PRO A 32 32.65 -50.43 42.52
N GLN A 33 31.43 -50.72 43.00
CA GLN A 33 30.35 -51.15 42.12
C GLN A 33 29.88 -49.95 41.29
N ILE A 34 30.43 -49.79 40.09
CA ILE A 34 29.95 -48.78 39.15
C ILE A 34 28.66 -49.31 38.53
N ASP A 35 27.54 -48.64 38.81
CA ASP A 35 26.30 -48.90 38.09
C ASP A 35 26.42 -48.33 36.67
N THR A 36 26.71 -49.21 35.72
CA THR A 36 26.88 -48.84 34.32
C THR A 36 25.57 -48.45 33.64
N THR A 37 24.42 -48.64 34.30
CA THR A 37 23.13 -48.22 33.75
C THR A 37 22.91 -46.71 33.83
N LEU A 38 23.65 -46.03 34.72
CA LEU A 38 23.60 -44.57 34.88
C LEU A 38 24.62 -43.82 34.01
N LEU A 39 25.50 -44.54 33.30
CA LEU A 39 26.47 -43.95 32.38
C LEU A 39 25.82 -43.70 31.03
N VAL A 40 25.89 -42.46 30.54
CA VAL A 40 25.51 -42.12 29.17
C VAL A 40 26.40 -42.93 28.22
N THR A 41 25.76 -43.75 27.38
CA THR A 41 26.45 -44.59 26.41
C THR A 41 26.56 -43.90 25.06
N ARG A 42 27.46 -44.39 24.20
CA ARG A 42 27.61 -43.89 22.83
C ARG A 42 26.30 -43.94 22.02
N PRO A 43 25.49 -45.02 22.07
CA PRO A 43 24.15 -45.04 21.48
C PRO A 43 23.22 -43.91 21.98
N ASP A 44 23.30 -43.53 23.26
CA ASP A 44 22.46 -42.46 23.82
C ASP A 44 22.85 -41.10 23.23
N LEU A 45 24.17 -40.85 23.11
CA LEU A 45 24.70 -39.64 22.46
C LEU A 45 24.35 -39.60 20.97
N ASP A 46 24.49 -40.72 20.26
CA ASP A 46 24.15 -40.82 18.84
C ASP A 46 22.64 -40.53 18.65
N GLY A 47 21.79 -41.06 19.54
CA GLY A 47 20.35 -40.76 19.56
C GLY A 47 20.06 -39.29 19.80
N ALA A 48 20.72 -38.66 20.78
CA ALA A 48 20.57 -37.24 21.07
C ALA A 48 21.00 -36.35 19.88
N VAL A 49 22.09 -36.69 19.19
CA VAL A 49 22.55 -35.96 18.00
C VAL A 49 21.56 -36.08 16.85
N VAL A 50 20.96 -37.26 16.64
CA VAL A 50 19.91 -37.45 15.62
C VAL A 50 18.68 -36.60 15.93
N LEU A 51 18.25 -36.54 17.19
CA LEU A 51 17.13 -35.69 17.61
C LEU A 51 17.43 -34.20 17.39
N LEU A 52 18.60 -33.72 17.83
CA LEU A 52 19.02 -32.33 17.61
C LEU A 52 19.06 -31.96 16.13
N ARG A 53 19.57 -32.85 15.28
CA ARG A 53 19.61 -32.62 13.82
C ARG A 53 18.20 -32.54 13.24
N ARG A 54 17.30 -33.41 13.68
CA ARG A 54 15.89 -33.39 13.27
C ARG A 54 15.19 -32.10 13.71
N ASP A 55 15.43 -31.65 14.94
CA ASP A 55 14.85 -30.42 15.47
C ASP A 55 15.36 -29.20 14.70
N MET A 56 16.66 -29.17 14.36
CA MET A 56 17.22 -28.15 13.48
C MET A 56 16.57 -28.16 12.09
N ASP A 57 16.44 -29.33 11.47
CA ASP A 57 15.81 -29.45 10.13
C ASP A 57 14.36 -28.95 10.15
N HIS A 58 13.62 -29.28 11.21
CA HIS A 58 12.26 -28.77 11.44
C HIS A 58 12.25 -27.25 11.66
N GLY A 59 13.16 -26.71 12.47
CA GLY A 59 13.30 -25.27 12.69
C GLY A 59 13.57 -24.51 11.40
N PHE A 60 14.49 -25.00 10.56
CA PHE A 60 14.76 -24.40 9.24
C PHE A 60 13.59 -24.54 8.26
N ALA A 61 12.82 -25.62 8.33
CA ALA A 61 11.60 -25.76 7.53
C ALA A 61 10.52 -24.76 7.97
N ALA A 62 10.33 -24.58 9.29
CA ALA A 62 9.39 -23.63 9.84
C ALA A 62 9.73 -22.19 9.44
N ILE A 63 10.99 -21.77 9.61
CA ILE A 63 11.46 -20.42 9.22
C ILE A 63 11.25 -20.18 7.72
N ARG A 64 11.54 -21.17 6.86
CA ARG A 64 11.28 -21.03 5.41
C ARG A 64 9.80 -20.88 5.10
N ALA A 65 8.94 -21.62 5.78
CA ALA A 65 7.49 -21.51 5.60
C ALA A 65 6.97 -20.13 6.05
N GLU A 66 7.41 -19.66 7.21
CA GLU A 66 7.05 -18.34 7.74
C GLU A 66 7.48 -17.23 6.80
N MET A 67 8.75 -17.24 6.37
CA MET A 67 9.28 -16.26 5.42
C MET A 67 8.51 -16.26 4.09
N ASN A 68 8.15 -17.42 3.55
CA ASN A 68 7.33 -17.51 2.34
C ASN A 68 5.94 -16.92 2.54
N ASN A 69 5.32 -17.15 3.69
CA ASN A 69 4.01 -16.60 4.02
C ASN A 69 4.07 -15.07 4.19
N GLU A 70 5.08 -14.55 4.87
CA GLU A 70 5.29 -13.11 5.01
C GLU A 70 5.53 -12.43 3.65
N PHE A 71 6.37 -13.02 2.79
CA PHE A 71 6.55 -12.49 1.44
C PHE A 71 5.27 -12.53 0.61
N ALA A 72 4.44 -13.56 0.75
CA ALA A 72 3.14 -13.63 0.09
C ALA A 72 2.18 -12.56 0.62
N ALA A 73 2.17 -12.31 1.94
CA ALA A 73 1.38 -11.26 2.56
C ALA A 73 1.80 -9.87 2.07
N VAL A 74 3.10 -9.56 2.08
CA VAL A 74 3.64 -8.29 1.57
C VAL A 74 3.26 -8.08 0.10
N ARG A 75 3.37 -9.12 -0.74
CA ARG A 75 2.98 -9.01 -2.15
C ARG A 75 1.48 -8.72 -2.30
N ALA A 76 0.63 -9.38 -1.53
CA ALA A 76 -0.81 -9.14 -1.55
C ALA A 76 -1.17 -7.71 -1.07
N ASP A 77 -0.45 -7.20 -0.09
CA ASP A 77 -0.63 -5.82 0.40
C ASP A 77 -0.21 -4.80 -0.65
N MET A 78 0.94 -4.99 -1.29
CA MET A 78 1.38 -4.14 -2.41
C MET A 78 0.38 -4.13 -3.56
N ASP A 79 -0.16 -5.30 -3.94
CA ASP A 79 -1.17 -5.39 -5.00
C ASP A 79 -2.46 -4.63 -4.63
N ARG A 80 -2.86 -4.67 -3.36
CA ARG A 80 -4.01 -3.91 -2.86
C ARG A 80 -3.76 -2.41 -2.91
N GLU A 81 -2.65 -1.94 -2.37
CA GLU A 81 -2.29 -0.51 -2.39
C GLU A 81 -2.19 0.04 -3.81
N LEU A 82 -1.59 -0.71 -4.74
CA LEU A 82 -1.53 -0.32 -6.15
C LEU A 82 -2.92 -0.20 -6.79
N ASN A 83 -3.85 -1.08 -6.44
CA ASN A 83 -5.22 -0.98 -6.93
C ASN A 83 -5.97 0.21 -6.31
N ASP A 84 -5.76 0.48 -5.04
CA ASP A 84 -6.35 1.64 -4.35
C ASP A 84 -5.85 2.95 -4.97
N ILE A 85 -4.55 3.09 -5.20
CA ILE A 85 -3.95 4.25 -5.89
C ILE A 85 -4.54 4.41 -7.30
N ARG A 86 -4.67 3.33 -8.08
CA ARG A 86 -5.28 3.40 -9.42
C ARG A 86 -6.73 3.88 -9.37
N ASN A 87 -7.49 3.41 -8.38
CA ASN A 87 -8.87 3.82 -8.18
C ASN A 87 -8.96 5.30 -7.79
N GLU A 88 -8.13 5.74 -6.85
CA GLU A 88 -8.05 7.14 -6.43
C GLU A 88 -7.66 8.07 -7.58
N MET A 89 -6.68 7.69 -8.39
CA MET A 89 -6.33 8.48 -9.58
C MET A 89 -7.49 8.54 -10.57
N ARG A 90 -8.19 7.43 -10.80
CA ARG A 90 -9.34 7.38 -11.72
C ARG A 90 -10.47 8.28 -11.23
N THR A 91 -10.81 8.25 -9.95
CA THR A 91 -11.85 9.09 -9.36
C THR A 91 -11.43 10.55 -9.36
N GLY A 92 -10.18 10.86 -8.99
CA GLY A 92 -9.61 12.20 -9.02
C GLY A 92 -9.65 12.82 -10.42
N PHE A 93 -9.24 12.09 -11.46
CA PHE A 93 -9.34 12.59 -12.84
C PHE A 93 -10.78 12.78 -13.31
N ALA A 94 -11.71 11.92 -12.89
CA ALA A 94 -13.12 12.10 -13.21
C ALA A 94 -13.70 13.35 -12.55
N ALA A 95 -13.33 13.62 -11.30
CA ALA A 95 -13.74 14.82 -10.57
C ALA A 95 -13.21 16.10 -11.25
N ILE A 96 -11.91 16.14 -11.60
CA ILE A 96 -11.30 17.28 -12.31
C ILE A 96 -12.00 17.54 -13.64
N ARG A 97 -12.35 16.50 -14.41
CA ARG A 97 -13.11 16.68 -15.66
C ARG A 97 -14.49 17.28 -15.42
N ALA A 98 -15.21 16.78 -14.41
CA ALA A 98 -16.53 17.32 -14.06
C ALA A 98 -16.46 18.78 -13.63
N GLU A 99 -15.44 19.15 -12.83
CA GLU A 99 -15.20 20.54 -12.44
C GLU A 99 -14.89 21.44 -13.64
N MET A 100 -14.05 20.98 -14.57
CA MET A 100 -13.76 21.73 -15.81
C MET A 100 -15.02 21.90 -16.67
N ASP A 101 -15.81 20.84 -16.86
CA ASP A 101 -17.04 20.90 -17.64
C ASP A 101 -18.04 21.89 -17.02
N HIS A 102 -18.16 21.89 -15.69
CA HIS A 102 -19.00 22.84 -14.97
C HIS A 102 -18.46 24.27 -15.11
N GLY A 103 -17.16 24.48 -14.94
CA GLY A 103 -16.50 25.78 -15.13
C GLY A 103 -16.70 26.33 -16.54
N PHE A 104 -16.52 25.52 -17.58
CA PHE A 104 -16.78 25.93 -18.96
C PHE A 104 -18.26 26.23 -19.22
N ALA A 105 -19.17 25.47 -18.63
CA ALA A 105 -20.60 25.75 -18.72
C ALA A 105 -20.95 27.10 -18.07
N ALA A 106 -20.39 27.38 -16.89
CA ALA A 106 -20.57 28.66 -16.20
C ALA A 106 -20.06 29.83 -17.03
N VAL A 107 -18.82 29.75 -17.55
CA VAL A 107 -18.24 30.80 -18.42
C VAL A 107 -19.11 31.03 -19.67
N ARG A 108 -19.60 29.96 -20.32
CA ARG A 108 -20.50 30.11 -21.47
C ARG A 108 -21.80 30.82 -21.09
N ALA A 109 -22.38 30.49 -19.95
CA ALA A 109 -23.60 31.14 -19.47
C ALA A 109 -23.36 32.63 -19.17
N GLU A 110 -22.27 32.97 -18.48
CA GLU A 110 -21.88 34.35 -18.21
C GLU A 110 -21.66 35.15 -19.49
N MET A 111 -20.99 34.57 -20.50
CA MET A 111 -20.80 35.21 -21.80
C MET A 111 -22.13 35.44 -22.52
N GLN A 112 -23.04 34.46 -22.52
CA GLN A 112 -24.37 34.62 -23.13
C GLN A 112 -25.16 35.76 -22.47
N VAL A 113 -25.16 35.84 -21.14
CA VAL A 113 -25.80 36.92 -20.40
C VAL A 113 -25.14 38.26 -20.73
N GLY A 114 -23.81 38.32 -20.71
CA GLY A 114 -23.04 39.52 -21.02
C GLY A 114 -23.31 40.06 -22.42
N PHE A 115 -23.34 39.18 -23.44
CA PHE A 115 -23.63 39.59 -24.82
C PHE A 115 -25.10 40.00 -25.00
N ALA A 116 -26.05 39.31 -24.35
CA ALA A 116 -27.45 39.71 -24.39
C ALA A 116 -27.65 41.10 -23.79
N GLU A 117 -27.01 41.39 -22.66
CA GLU A 117 -27.08 42.68 -22.00
C GLU A 117 -26.41 43.78 -22.85
N GLN A 118 -25.23 43.52 -23.44
CA GLN A 118 -24.61 44.44 -24.39
C GLN A 118 -25.52 44.74 -25.59
N GLY A 119 -26.16 43.72 -26.15
CA GLY A 119 -27.12 43.87 -27.24
C GLY A 119 -28.31 44.75 -26.86
N ARG A 120 -28.86 44.56 -25.66
CA ARG A 120 -29.95 45.38 -25.11
C ARG A 120 -29.52 46.84 -24.96
N LEU A 121 -28.38 47.09 -24.33
CA LEU A 121 -27.85 48.44 -24.12
C LEU A 121 -27.57 49.17 -25.44
N PHE A 122 -27.04 48.46 -26.43
CA PHE A 122 -26.82 49.01 -27.76
C PHE A 122 -28.14 49.38 -28.44
N ALA A 123 -29.13 48.47 -28.44
CA ALA A 123 -30.45 48.73 -29.01
C ALA A 123 -31.13 49.94 -28.35
N GLU A 124 -31.05 50.06 -27.03
CA GLU A 124 -31.56 51.23 -26.30
C GLU A 124 -30.83 52.51 -26.66
N THR A 125 -29.50 52.46 -26.82
CA THR A 125 -28.69 53.63 -27.16
C THR A 125 -29.03 54.12 -28.58
N VAL A 126 -29.16 53.20 -29.53
CA VAL A 126 -29.57 53.52 -30.90
C VAL A 126 -31.00 54.06 -30.93
N ALA A 127 -31.94 53.45 -30.19
CA ALA A 127 -33.30 53.96 -30.08
C ALA A 127 -33.35 55.37 -29.48
N ARG A 128 -32.55 55.64 -28.44
CA ARG A 128 -32.43 56.99 -27.86
C ARG A 128 -31.85 57.99 -28.86
N SER A 129 -30.77 57.64 -29.57
CA SER A 129 -30.14 58.57 -30.53
C SER A 129 -31.08 58.87 -31.69
N THR A 130 -31.72 57.84 -32.27
CA THR A 130 -32.66 57.99 -33.39
C THR A 130 -33.88 58.80 -32.98
N ASN A 131 -34.50 58.52 -31.82
CA ASN A 131 -35.61 59.32 -31.31
C ASN A 131 -35.20 60.78 -31.08
N GLN A 132 -34.01 61.03 -30.55
CA GLN A 132 -33.50 62.39 -30.37
C GLN A 132 -33.28 63.10 -31.71
N SER A 133 -32.66 62.45 -32.69
CA SER A 133 -32.45 62.99 -34.04
C SER A 133 -33.78 63.25 -34.76
N LEU A 134 -34.73 62.33 -34.70
CA LEU A 134 -36.07 62.49 -35.25
C LEU A 134 -36.76 63.70 -34.63
N ARG A 135 -36.71 63.83 -33.30
CA ARG A 135 -37.32 64.94 -32.58
C ARG A 135 -36.77 66.29 -33.04
N TRP A 136 -35.44 66.43 -33.14
CA TRP A 136 -34.83 67.66 -33.65
C TRP A 136 -35.10 67.90 -35.14
N SER A 137 -35.14 66.85 -35.97
CA SER A 137 -35.48 66.99 -37.41
C SER A 137 -36.90 67.50 -37.64
N ILE A 138 -37.87 67.08 -36.82
CA ILE A 138 -39.24 67.58 -36.89
C ILE A 138 -39.27 69.06 -36.50
N VAL A 139 -38.56 69.43 -35.43
CA VAL A 139 -38.46 70.83 -34.97
C VAL A 139 -37.87 71.73 -36.07
N THR A 140 -36.82 71.30 -36.77
CA THR A 140 -36.21 72.08 -37.87
C THR A 140 -37.08 72.11 -39.13
N MET A 141 -37.80 71.04 -39.44
CA MET A 141 -38.69 71.01 -40.61
C MET A 141 -39.89 71.95 -40.44
N VAL A 142 -40.49 71.98 -39.24
CA VAL A 142 -41.61 72.89 -38.92
C VAL A 142 -41.14 74.35 -38.96
N SER A 143 -39.96 74.66 -38.44
CA SER A 143 -39.42 76.03 -38.51
C SER A 143 -39.14 76.47 -39.95
N MET A 144 -38.61 75.58 -40.80
CA MET A 144 -38.40 75.86 -42.23
C MET A 144 -39.73 76.14 -42.97
N GLN A 145 -40.79 75.38 -42.67
CA GLN A 145 -42.12 75.62 -43.25
C GLN A 145 -42.70 76.97 -42.82
N ALA A 146 -42.54 77.36 -41.55
CA ALA A 146 -42.99 78.66 -41.07
C ALA A 146 -42.30 79.82 -41.81
N VAL A 147 -41.00 79.69 -42.09
CA VAL A 147 -40.23 80.67 -42.88
C VAL A 147 -40.75 80.74 -44.33
N LEU A 148 -40.98 79.60 -44.98
CA LEU A 148 -41.52 79.56 -46.35
C LEU A 148 -42.91 80.23 -46.44
N VAL A 149 -43.81 79.95 -45.50
CA VAL A 149 -45.14 80.57 -45.46
C VAL A 149 -45.05 82.08 -45.26
N ALA A 150 -44.16 82.56 -44.40
CA ALA A 150 -43.93 83.99 -44.20
C ALA A 150 -43.40 84.66 -45.48
N ALA A 151 -42.48 84.00 -46.20
CA ALA A 151 -41.94 84.51 -47.45
C ALA A 151 -43.00 84.62 -48.56
N VAL A 152 -43.88 83.62 -48.71
CA VAL A 152 -44.98 83.66 -49.69
C VAL A 152 -45.98 84.77 -49.40
N ARG A 153 -46.24 85.11 -48.13
CA ARG A 153 -47.14 86.22 -47.76
C ARG A 153 -46.57 87.62 -48.02
N LEU A 154 -45.26 87.74 -48.21
CA LEU A 154 -44.58 89.03 -48.45
C LEU A 154 -44.46 89.37 -49.95
N LEU A 155 -44.79 88.44 -50.84
CA LEU A 155 -44.85 88.61 -52.30
C LEU A 155 -46.27 88.95 -52.74
#